data_AF-A0AAV1CAS4-F1
#
_entry.id   AF-A0AAV1CAS4-F1
#
_cell.length_a   1.000
_cell.length_b   1.000
_cell.length_c   1.000
_cell.angle_alpha   90.00
_cell.angle_beta   90.00
_cell.angle_gamma   90.00
#
_symmetry.space_group_name_H-M   'P 1'
#
loop_
_entity.id
_entity.type
_entity.pdbx_description
1 polymer ?
#
loop_
_entity_poly.entity_id
_entity_poly.type
_entity_poly.pdbx_seq_one_letter_code
_entity_poly.pdbx_strand_id
1 'polypeptide(L)'
;MNHEHQQEKFVRFQDWKSVASFEGEYRTKDEVHNAKPQTTVYSFSDKFHRSFETGTQRVKSFKKSVRSFSFTSLLPKDLRPKSQILDPQGPFLQRWNKIFVISCVIAVSLDPLFFYIPLVDNEKKCLGLDKKLEVTASVLRSFTDIFYLIHIIFQFRTGFIAPSSRVFGRGVLVEDSWAIAKRYLSSYFLIDILAVLPLPQAVILIIIPRLRGARSLRTKDLLKFVVFFQYIPRVVRVYPLYKEVTRTSGILTETAWAGAAFNLFLYMLASHLLGAFWYLFSIERETTCWQKACGNNATCVHASLYCQDDHSVFKELLNSSCPIDDPDPKKFDFGIFIDALQSGVVQSTDFPKKFFYCLWWGLQNLSSLGQNLKTSTFVWEICFAVFISISGLVLFSFLIGNMQTYLQSTTRRLEEMRVKRRDAEQWMSHRLLPESLRERIRRYEQYKWQETRGVDEENLIQNLPKDLRRDIKRHLCLALLMRVRSFLHYLRLKSSDTSIQN
;
A
#
# COMPACT_ATOMS: atom_id res chain seq x y z
N MET A 1 9.51 -75.18 -21.27
CA MET A 1 10.22 -74.52 -22.39
C MET A 1 9.86 -73.05 -22.37
N ASN A 2 10.89 -72.21 -22.46
CA ASN A 2 10.92 -70.77 -22.25
C ASN A 2 9.87 -69.96 -23.02
N HIS A 3 9.33 -68.91 -22.38
CA HIS A 3 9.17 -67.62 -23.05
C HIS A 3 9.39 -66.48 -22.05
N GLU A 4 10.38 -65.64 -22.39
CA GLU A 4 10.91 -64.52 -21.63
C GLU A 4 9.91 -63.37 -21.46
N HIS A 5 9.87 -62.78 -20.27
CA HIS A 5 9.15 -61.54 -19.98
C HIS A 5 10.12 -60.37 -20.09
N GLN A 6 9.98 -59.56 -21.15
CA GLN A 6 10.83 -58.40 -21.40
C GLN A 6 10.38 -57.22 -20.53
N GLN A 7 11.18 -56.87 -19.52
CA GLN A 7 10.98 -55.67 -18.71
C GLN A 7 11.30 -54.40 -19.53
N GLU A 8 10.29 -53.61 -19.88
CA GLU A 8 10.49 -52.26 -20.39
C GLU A 8 10.97 -51.34 -19.26
N LYS A 9 12.20 -50.85 -19.41
CA LYS A 9 12.87 -49.94 -18.46
C LYS A 9 12.45 -48.50 -18.76
N PHE A 10 11.46 -47.98 -18.05
CA PHE A 10 11.13 -46.54 -18.09
C PHE A 10 12.23 -45.74 -17.39
N VAL A 11 12.89 -44.86 -18.14
CA VAL A 11 13.85 -43.88 -17.60
C VAL A 11 13.05 -42.71 -17.02
N ARG A 12 12.90 -42.68 -15.69
CA ARG A 12 12.36 -41.57 -14.91
C ARG A 12 13.25 -40.32 -15.08
N PHE A 13 12.68 -39.21 -15.54
CA PHE A 13 13.34 -37.90 -15.46
C PHE A 13 13.52 -37.52 -13.98
N GLN A 14 14.71 -37.05 -13.61
CA GLN A 14 15.02 -36.62 -12.26
C GLN A 14 14.14 -35.43 -11.86
N ASP A 15 13.37 -35.60 -10.78
CA ASP A 15 12.66 -34.53 -10.10
C ASP A 15 13.65 -33.51 -9.54
N TRP A 16 13.57 -32.27 -10.03
CA TRP A 16 14.17 -31.12 -9.39
C TRP A 16 13.39 -30.81 -8.11
N LYS A 17 13.93 -31.21 -6.96
CA LYS A 17 13.37 -30.90 -5.64
C LYS A 17 13.30 -29.39 -5.42
N SER A 18 12.10 -28.81 -5.47
CA SER A 18 11.78 -27.57 -4.76
C SER A 18 11.19 -27.93 -3.39
N VAL A 19 11.88 -27.51 -2.34
CA VAL A 19 11.53 -27.73 -0.94
C VAL A 19 10.42 -26.77 -0.48
N ALA A 20 9.58 -27.31 0.40
CA ALA A 20 8.69 -26.68 1.40
C ALA A 20 7.28 -26.22 0.96
N SER A 21 6.33 -27.15 1.05
CA SER A 21 5.01 -26.90 1.63
C SER A 21 4.93 -27.66 2.96
N PHE A 22 4.73 -26.92 4.06
CA PHE A 22 4.56 -27.44 5.41
C PHE A 22 3.06 -27.65 5.64
N GLU A 23 2.61 -28.90 5.72
CA GLU A 23 1.31 -29.26 6.26
C GLU A 23 1.58 -30.24 7.41
N GLY A 24 1.26 -29.79 8.62
CA GLY A 24 1.46 -30.55 9.85
C GLY A 24 0.31 -31.50 10.07
N GLU A 25 0.63 -32.75 10.41
CA GLU A 25 -0.34 -33.72 10.90
C GLU A 25 0.09 -34.18 12.29
N TYR A 26 -0.79 -33.94 13.25
CA TYR A 26 -0.69 -34.32 14.65
C TYR A 26 -0.71 -35.85 14.81
N ARG A 27 0.18 -36.39 15.64
CA ARG A 27 -0.11 -37.62 16.41
C ARG A 27 0.50 -37.56 17.79
N THR A 28 -0.40 -37.69 18.76
CA THR A 28 -0.21 -37.80 20.21
C THR A 28 0.55 -39.06 20.60
N LYS A 29 1.43 -38.95 21.59
CA LYS A 29 1.64 -39.96 22.64
C LYS A 29 2.25 -39.30 23.88
N ASP A 30 1.55 -39.48 24.99
CA ASP A 30 1.91 -39.10 26.33
C ASP A 30 3.18 -39.83 26.81
N GLU A 31 4.06 -39.12 27.50
CA GLU A 31 4.55 -39.58 28.80
C GLU A 31 5.13 -38.43 29.63
N VAL A 32 4.70 -38.44 30.89
CA VAL A 32 4.83 -37.43 31.94
C VAL A 32 6.21 -37.50 32.58
N HIS A 33 6.89 -36.36 32.77
CA HIS A 33 7.73 -36.13 33.96
C HIS A 33 7.74 -34.65 34.38
N ASN A 34 7.37 -34.43 35.64
CA ASN A 34 7.28 -33.15 36.34
C ASN A 34 8.68 -32.64 36.74
N ALA A 35 9.01 -31.40 36.36
CA ALA A 35 9.96 -30.55 37.09
C ALA A 35 9.60 -29.06 36.91
N LYS A 36 9.62 -28.32 38.02
CA LYS A 36 9.19 -26.92 38.22
C LYS A 36 9.95 -25.90 37.36
N PRO A 37 9.39 -24.70 37.12
CA PRO A 37 9.92 -23.74 36.16
C PRO A 37 11.01 -22.86 36.79
N GLN A 38 12.19 -22.82 36.15
CA GLN A 38 13.17 -21.76 36.34
C GLN A 38 13.31 -20.95 35.05
N THR A 39 13.23 -19.63 35.25
CA THR A 39 13.46 -18.53 34.33
C THR A 39 14.83 -18.59 33.65
N THR A 40 14.86 -18.59 32.32
CA THR A 40 16.09 -18.36 31.55
C THR A 40 15.83 -17.43 30.37
N VAL A 41 15.75 -16.13 30.68
CA VAL A 41 15.95 -15.04 29.71
C VAL A 41 17.46 -14.84 29.63
N TYR A 42 18.17 -15.55 28.75
CA TYR A 42 19.53 -15.18 28.28
C TYR A 42 19.90 -16.07 27.08
N SER A 43 19.68 -15.56 25.85
CA SER A 43 20.30 -16.09 24.62
C SER A 43 20.07 -15.20 23.38
N PHE A 44 19.22 -14.16 23.46
CA PHE A 44 18.92 -13.30 22.30
C PHE A 44 19.88 -12.09 22.11
N SER A 45 20.85 -11.88 23.00
CA SER A 45 21.76 -10.72 22.94
C SER A 45 22.92 -10.92 21.94
N ASP A 46 23.49 -12.11 21.84
CA ASP A 46 24.74 -12.32 21.08
C ASP A 46 24.54 -12.41 19.55
N LYS A 47 23.31 -12.63 19.09
CA LYS A 47 22.96 -12.52 17.66
C LYS A 47 22.71 -11.08 17.21
N PHE A 48 22.34 -10.18 18.13
CA PHE A 48 22.09 -8.78 17.81
C PHE A 48 23.41 -7.98 17.68
N HIS A 49 24.42 -8.32 18.49
CA HIS A 49 25.72 -7.66 18.43
C HIS A 49 26.49 -7.93 17.12
N ARG A 50 26.40 -9.14 16.54
CA ARG A 50 27.04 -9.44 15.24
C ARG A 50 26.33 -8.84 14.03
N SER A 51 25.07 -8.43 14.15
CA SER A 51 24.35 -7.75 13.07
C SER A 51 24.68 -6.25 13.01
N PHE A 52 25.09 -5.65 14.14
CA PHE A 52 25.42 -4.23 14.21
C PHE A 52 26.84 -3.91 13.70
N GLU A 53 27.79 -4.86 13.75
CA GLU A 53 29.13 -4.66 13.18
C GLU A 53 29.16 -4.65 11.65
N THR A 54 28.20 -5.27 10.97
CA THR A 54 28.08 -5.20 9.50
C THR A 54 27.49 -3.86 9.01
N GLY A 55 26.94 -3.04 9.92
CA GLY A 55 26.39 -1.71 9.62
C GLY A 55 27.43 -0.60 9.47
N THR A 56 28.59 -0.73 10.11
CA THR A 56 29.59 0.37 10.17
C THR A 56 30.46 0.48 8.91
N GLN A 57 30.66 -0.61 8.15
CA GLN A 57 31.33 -0.55 6.85
C GLN A 57 30.46 0.10 5.76
N ARG A 58 29.13 -0.06 5.81
CA ARG A 58 28.18 0.59 4.87
C ARG A 58 28.07 2.10 5.10
N VAL A 59 28.16 2.55 6.35
CA VAL A 59 28.14 3.99 6.70
C VAL A 59 29.47 4.67 6.34
N LYS A 60 30.62 3.97 6.41
CA LYS A 60 31.91 4.51 5.90
C LYS A 60 31.92 4.68 4.37
N SER A 61 31.24 3.82 3.61
CA SER A 61 31.02 4.00 2.17
C SER A 61 30.16 5.23 1.86
N PHE A 62 29.09 5.45 2.64
CA PHE A 62 28.22 6.62 2.51
C PHE A 62 28.94 7.94 2.83
N LYS A 63 29.80 7.96 3.85
CA LYS A 63 30.60 9.14 4.22
C LYS A 63 31.66 9.50 3.18
N LYS A 64 32.07 8.55 2.32
CA LYS A 64 33.00 8.79 1.19
C LYS A 64 32.28 9.38 -0.04
N SER A 65 30.98 9.10 -0.21
CA SER A 65 30.16 9.63 -1.30
C SER A 65 29.70 11.08 -1.07
N VAL A 66 29.44 11.46 0.19
CA VAL A 66 28.90 12.80 0.52
C VAL A 66 29.99 13.89 0.64
N ARG A 67 31.28 13.51 0.72
CA ARG A 67 32.37 14.47 0.99
C ARG A 67 32.96 15.16 -0.26
N SER A 68 32.46 14.91 -1.47
CA SER A 68 33.00 15.54 -2.70
C SER A 68 32.31 16.84 -3.12
N PHE A 69 31.30 17.31 -2.36
CA PHE A 69 30.57 18.54 -2.68
C PHE A 69 31.05 19.71 -1.82
N SER A 70 32.26 20.22 -2.08
CA SER A 70 32.60 21.60 -1.72
C SER A 70 33.85 22.08 -2.45
N PHE A 71 33.77 23.31 -2.95
CA PHE A 71 34.78 24.12 -3.65
C PHE A 71 35.18 23.73 -5.07
N THR A 72 34.63 24.47 -6.05
CA THR A 72 35.35 24.86 -7.28
C THR A 72 34.59 25.99 -7.99
N SER A 73 34.70 27.20 -7.45
CA SER A 73 34.48 28.44 -8.23
C SER A 73 35.86 28.88 -8.74
N LEU A 74 36.07 28.80 -10.07
CA LEU A 74 37.26 29.17 -10.87
C LEU A 74 38.00 27.97 -11.51
N LEU A 75 37.44 27.36 -12.57
CA LEU A 75 38.20 26.61 -13.59
C LEU A 75 37.39 26.48 -14.91
N PRO A 76 38.03 26.36 -16.10
CA PRO A 76 37.43 26.53 -17.43
C PRO A 76 36.46 25.43 -17.87
N LYS A 77 35.64 25.77 -18.89
CA LYS A 77 34.36 25.14 -19.30
C LYS A 77 34.37 23.63 -19.69
N ASP A 78 35.52 22.98 -19.82
CA ASP A 78 35.63 21.62 -20.39
C ASP A 78 35.75 20.46 -19.38
N LEU A 79 35.60 20.73 -18.09
CA LEU A 79 35.54 19.70 -17.04
C LEU A 79 34.32 19.86 -16.14
N ARG A 80 33.11 19.93 -16.74
CA ARG A 80 31.90 19.73 -15.93
C ARG A 80 31.88 18.28 -15.46
N PRO A 81 31.82 17.99 -14.14
CA PRO A 81 31.49 16.65 -13.71
C PRO A 81 30.12 16.33 -14.33
N LYS A 82 30.05 15.30 -15.18
CA LYS A 82 28.77 14.78 -15.70
C LYS A 82 27.91 14.56 -14.47
N SER A 83 26.94 15.45 -14.23
CA SER A 83 25.87 15.18 -13.29
C SER A 83 25.24 13.89 -13.78
N GLN A 84 25.46 12.80 -13.06
CA GLN A 84 25.01 11.49 -13.51
C GLN A 84 23.49 11.52 -13.59
N ILE A 85 22.97 11.57 -14.81
CA ILE A 85 21.53 11.58 -15.06
C ILE A 85 21.02 10.17 -14.84
N LEU A 86 19.93 10.08 -14.09
CA LEU A 86 19.30 8.82 -13.77
C LEU A 86 18.49 8.36 -14.98
N ASP A 87 18.78 7.15 -15.44
CA ASP A 87 17.97 6.47 -16.44
C ASP A 87 16.58 6.16 -15.83
N PRO A 88 15.47 6.61 -16.45
CA PRO A 88 14.13 6.29 -16.00
C PRO A 88 13.83 4.78 -15.95
N GLN A 89 14.50 3.97 -16.77
CA GLN A 89 14.37 2.50 -16.77
C GLN A 89 15.44 1.79 -15.92
N GLY A 90 16.32 2.54 -15.26
CA GLY A 90 17.36 1.98 -14.42
C GLY A 90 16.80 1.25 -13.19
N PRO A 91 17.40 0.11 -12.78
CA PRO A 91 16.92 -0.68 -11.64
C PRO A 91 16.97 0.08 -10.31
N PHE A 92 17.89 1.05 -10.19
CA PHE A 92 17.97 1.95 -9.04
C PHE A 92 16.71 2.82 -8.90
N LEU A 93 16.34 3.54 -9.96
CA LEU A 93 15.19 4.45 -9.92
C LEU A 93 13.88 3.67 -9.77
N GLN A 94 13.76 2.51 -10.42
CA GLN A 94 12.59 1.65 -10.25
C GLN A 94 12.40 1.18 -8.79
N ARG A 95 13.48 0.85 -8.08
CA ARG A 95 13.40 0.51 -6.64
C ARG A 95 12.98 1.72 -5.80
N TRP A 96 13.55 2.90 -6.08
CA TRP A 96 13.18 4.12 -5.37
C TRP A 96 11.76 4.57 -5.65
N ASN A 97 11.26 4.48 -6.88
CA ASN A 97 9.88 4.81 -7.21
C ASN A 97 8.87 3.97 -6.40
N LYS A 98 9.18 2.69 -6.14
CA LYS A 98 8.36 1.85 -5.23
C LYS A 98 8.39 2.37 -3.80
N ILE A 99 9.58 2.70 -3.29
CA ILE A 99 9.74 3.27 -1.95
C ILE A 99 8.99 4.60 -1.84
N PHE A 100 9.05 5.45 -2.86
CA PHE A 100 8.33 6.72 -2.90
C PHE A 100 6.83 6.51 -2.89
N VAL A 101 6.28 5.57 -3.68
CA VAL A 101 4.83 5.25 -3.62
C VAL A 101 4.42 4.80 -2.22
N ILE A 102 5.15 3.85 -1.63
CA ILE A 102 4.85 3.36 -0.27
C ILE A 102 4.94 4.50 0.75
N SER A 103 5.99 5.32 0.67
CA SER A 103 6.16 6.48 1.54
C SER A 103 5.03 7.51 1.38
N CYS A 104 4.57 7.76 0.15
CA CYS A 104 3.44 8.66 -0.11
C CYS A 104 2.15 8.12 0.51
N VAL A 105 1.88 6.82 0.38
CA VAL A 105 0.71 6.17 0.97
C VAL A 105 0.76 6.23 2.51
N ILE A 106 1.94 5.98 3.10
CA ILE A 106 2.15 6.14 4.55
C ILE A 106 1.93 7.60 4.97
N ALA A 107 2.46 8.57 4.24
CA ALA A 107 2.26 9.99 4.54
C ALA A 107 0.77 10.36 4.55
N VAL A 108 0.01 9.94 3.53
CA VAL A 108 -1.45 10.16 3.47
C VAL A 108 -2.17 9.49 4.65
N SER A 109 -1.68 8.36 5.16
CA SER A 109 -2.26 7.72 6.35
C SER A 109 -1.94 8.40 7.67
N LEU A 110 -0.86 9.20 7.72
CA LEU A 110 -0.43 9.91 8.93
C LEU A 110 -1.09 11.29 9.07
N ASP A 111 -1.56 11.89 7.96
CA ASP A 111 -2.13 13.24 7.97
C ASP A 111 -3.40 13.40 8.83
N PRO A 112 -4.32 12.42 8.88
CA PRO A 112 -5.46 12.51 9.78
C PRO A 112 -5.09 12.45 11.27
N LEU A 113 -3.84 12.10 11.64
CA LEU A 113 -3.39 12.15 13.03
C LEU A 113 -3.54 13.55 13.64
N PHE A 114 -3.39 14.59 12.82
CA PHE A 114 -3.57 15.98 13.27
C PHE A 114 -5.00 16.28 13.72
N PHE A 115 -6.00 15.55 13.22
CA PHE A 115 -7.40 15.71 13.63
C PHE A 115 -7.69 15.13 15.02
N TYR A 116 -6.83 14.25 15.54
CA TYR A 116 -6.96 13.65 16.87
C TYR A 116 -6.27 14.45 17.98
N ILE A 117 -5.56 15.53 17.64
CA ILE A 117 -4.83 16.39 18.59
C ILE A 117 -5.77 17.15 19.53
N PRO A 118 -6.86 17.79 19.05
CA PRO A 118 -7.80 18.47 19.94
C PRO A 118 -8.45 17.46 20.88
N LEU A 119 -8.60 17.84 22.15
CA LEU A 119 -9.28 17.02 23.17
C LEU A 119 -10.22 17.91 23.99
N VAL A 120 -11.22 17.29 24.60
CA VAL A 120 -12.17 17.97 25.48
C VAL A 120 -11.87 17.60 26.94
N ASP A 121 -11.64 18.62 27.76
CA ASP A 121 -11.53 18.45 29.21
C ASP A 121 -12.93 18.47 29.83
N ASN A 122 -13.36 17.33 30.37
CA ASN A 122 -14.70 17.21 30.96
C ASN A 122 -14.83 17.90 32.32
N GLU A 123 -13.73 18.09 33.05
CA GLU A 123 -13.74 18.72 34.36
C GLU A 123 -13.88 20.23 34.25
N LYS A 124 -13.12 20.82 33.33
CA LYS A 124 -13.06 22.27 33.09
C LYS A 124 -13.97 22.75 31.96
N LYS A 125 -14.55 21.83 31.18
CA LYS A 125 -15.39 22.10 30.00
C LYS A 125 -14.72 23.05 29.02
N CYS A 126 -13.51 22.68 28.62
CA CYS A 126 -12.67 23.48 27.75
C CYS A 126 -11.95 22.63 26.72
N LEU A 127 -11.52 23.28 25.63
CA LEU A 127 -10.74 22.64 24.57
C LEU A 127 -9.24 22.61 24.93
N GLY A 128 -8.67 21.41 24.93
CA GLY A 128 -7.24 21.15 25.11
C GLY A 128 -6.57 20.62 23.85
N LEU A 129 -5.25 20.41 23.93
CA LEU A 129 -4.44 19.79 22.88
C LEU A 129 -3.59 18.66 23.48
N ASP A 130 -3.58 17.50 22.83
CA ASP A 130 -2.71 16.38 23.20
C ASP A 130 -1.28 16.67 22.75
N LYS A 131 -0.45 17.14 23.69
CA LYS A 131 0.96 17.49 23.41
C LYS A 131 1.81 16.30 22.98
N LYS A 132 1.51 15.09 23.45
CA LYS A 132 2.26 13.89 23.05
C LYS A 132 1.97 13.57 21.60
N LEU A 133 0.69 13.53 21.23
CA LEU A 133 0.26 13.28 19.86
C LEU A 133 0.72 14.37 18.89
N GLU A 134 0.66 15.64 19.32
CA GLU A 134 1.14 16.80 18.57
C GLU A 134 2.61 16.63 18.13
N VAL A 135 3.49 16.27 19.08
CA VAL A 135 4.91 16.04 18.80
C VAL A 135 5.09 14.79 17.94
N THR A 136 4.42 13.68 18.26
CA THR A 136 4.53 12.43 17.51
C THR A 136 4.08 12.59 16.05
N ALA A 137 2.92 13.20 15.79
CA ALA A 137 2.42 13.44 14.43
C ALA A 137 3.38 14.36 13.63
N SER A 138 3.93 15.40 14.26
CA SER A 138 4.89 16.31 13.64
C SER A 138 6.20 15.61 13.26
N VAL A 139 6.73 14.76 14.13
CA VAL A 139 7.95 13.96 13.84
C VAL A 139 7.71 12.97 12.71
N LEU A 140 6.61 12.20 12.76
CA LEU A 140 6.26 11.23 11.74
C LEU A 140 6.07 11.90 10.37
N ARG A 141 5.39 13.05 10.34
CA ARG A 141 5.20 13.82 9.11
C ARG A 141 6.52 14.32 8.55
N SER A 142 7.36 14.93 9.39
CA SER A 142 8.68 15.43 8.97
C SER A 142 9.56 14.32 8.39
N PHE A 143 9.49 13.10 8.96
CA PHE A 143 10.18 11.94 8.41
C PHE A 143 9.70 11.58 6.99
N THR A 144 8.38 11.59 6.74
CA THR A 144 7.86 11.35 5.39
C THR A 144 8.19 12.46 4.39
N ASP A 145 8.27 13.72 4.86
CA ASP A 145 8.59 14.87 4.01
C ASP A 145 10.01 14.77 3.43
N ILE A 146 10.95 14.15 4.16
CA ILE A 146 12.31 13.87 3.66
C ILE A 146 12.26 13.01 2.39
N PHE A 147 11.39 12.01 2.32
CA PHE A 147 11.25 11.17 1.11
C PHE A 147 10.71 11.96 -0.08
N TYR A 148 9.76 12.87 0.15
CA TYR A 148 9.26 13.77 -0.89
C TYR A 148 10.36 14.73 -1.39
N LEU A 149 11.19 15.27 -0.49
CA LEU A 149 12.32 16.11 -0.89
C LEU A 149 13.33 15.33 -1.75
N ILE A 150 13.68 14.10 -1.34
CA ILE A 150 14.56 13.23 -2.13
C ILE A 150 13.93 12.93 -3.50
N HIS A 151 12.63 12.69 -3.56
CA HIS A 151 11.92 12.46 -4.81
C HIS A 151 11.99 13.66 -5.76
N ILE A 152 11.77 14.89 -5.25
CA ILE A 152 11.91 16.13 -6.03
C ILE A 152 13.34 16.25 -6.60
N ILE A 153 14.35 15.97 -5.78
CA ILE A 153 15.76 15.98 -6.23
C ILE A 153 15.97 14.97 -7.37
N PHE A 154 15.39 13.77 -7.27
CA PHE A 154 15.51 12.76 -8.32
C PHE A 154 14.81 13.20 -9.61
N GLN A 155 13.64 13.84 -9.54
CA GLN A 155 12.94 14.34 -10.72
C GLN A 155 13.77 15.35 -11.53
N PHE A 156 14.56 16.21 -10.87
CA PHE A 156 15.49 17.11 -11.56
C PHE A 156 16.70 16.40 -12.18
N ARG A 157 16.96 15.13 -11.81
CA ARG A 157 18.11 14.34 -12.28
C ARG A 157 17.71 13.17 -13.17
N THR A 158 16.42 12.91 -13.37
CA THR A 158 15.92 11.80 -14.19
C THR A 158 15.75 12.25 -15.64
N GLY A 159 16.41 11.54 -16.55
CA GLY A 159 16.23 11.73 -18.00
C GLY A 159 14.85 11.29 -18.45
N PHE A 160 14.41 11.73 -19.63
CA PHE A 160 13.12 11.31 -20.18
C PHE A 160 13.26 10.78 -21.61
N ILE A 161 12.36 9.87 -21.98
CA ILE A 161 12.28 9.34 -23.33
C ILE A 161 11.37 10.26 -24.16
N ALA A 162 11.90 10.84 -25.24
CA ALA A 162 11.16 11.75 -26.11
C ALA A 162 9.98 11.03 -26.81
N PRO A 163 8.72 11.54 -26.75
CA PRO A 163 7.58 10.88 -27.36
C PRO A 163 7.74 10.60 -28.87
N SER A 164 8.33 11.54 -29.60
CA SER A 164 8.60 11.44 -31.05
C SER A 164 9.53 10.27 -31.41
N SER A 165 10.42 9.88 -30.50
CA SER A 165 11.38 8.78 -30.72
C SER A 165 10.80 7.39 -30.47
N ARG A 166 9.57 7.28 -29.93
CA ARG A 166 8.93 5.98 -29.66
C ARG A 166 8.43 5.27 -30.92
N VAL A 167 8.30 5.99 -32.04
CA VAL A 167 7.74 5.48 -33.31
C VAL A 167 8.63 4.38 -33.95
N PHE A 168 9.93 4.39 -33.66
CA PHE A 168 10.90 3.39 -34.17
C PHE A 168 11.34 2.36 -33.11
N GLY A 169 10.58 2.19 -32.02
CA GLY A 169 10.81 1.13 -31.02
C GLY A 169 11.98 1.35 -30.05
N ARG A 170 12.96 2.20 -30.38
CA ARG A 170 14.00 2.68 -29.45
C ARG A 170 13.83 4.17 -29.21
N GLY A 171 13.09 4.51 -28.16
CA GLY A 171 13.02 5.89 -27.71
C GLY A 171 14.40 6.41 -27.31
N VAL A 172 14.74 7.63 -27.72
CA VAL A 172 16.00 8.30 -27.38
C VAL A 172 15.87 8.93 -26.00
N LEU A 173 16.83 8.62 -25.12
CA LEU A 173 16.93 9.20 -23.79
C LEU A 173 17.50 10.62 -23.90
N VAL A 174 16.74 11.60 -23.40
CA VAL A 174 17.19 12.99 -23.30
C VAL A 174 17.89 13.19 -21.96
N GLU A 175 19.18 13.50 -22.03
CA GLU A 175 20.07 13.76 -20.88
C GLU A 175 20.44 15.24 -20.73
N ASP A 176 19.75 16.17 -21.40
CA ASP A 176 20.00 17.59 -21.17
C ASP A 176 19.36 18.05 -19.85
N SER A 177 20.18 18.53 -18.91
CA SER A 177 19.73 18.98 -17.59
C SER A 177 18.75 20.15 -17.66
N TRP A 178 18.93 21.06 -18.63
CA TRP A 178 18.03 22.19 -18.81
C TRP A 178 16.68 21.73 -19.37
N ALA A 179 16.67 20.86 -20.39
CA ALA A 179 15.46 20.26 -20.91
C ALA A 179 14.67 19.46 -19.85
N ILE A 180 15.36 18.70 -18.99
CA ILE A 180 14.76 17.97 -17.87
C ILE A 180 14.11 18.94 -16.88
N ALA A 181 14.87 19.95 -16.42
CA ALA A 181 14.37 20.93 -15.45
C ALA A 181 13.15 21.69 -15.99
N LYS A 182 13.22 22.19 -17.23
CA LYS A 182 12.11 22.91 -17.87
C LYS A 182 10.84 22.05 -17.95
N ARG A 183 10.98 20.79 -18.34
CA ARG A 183 9.84 19.85 -18.43
C ARG A 183 9.24 19.55 -17.06
N TYR A 184 10.08 19.38 -16.04
CA TYR A 184 9.60 19.09 -14.69
C TYR A 184 8.91 20.31 -14.06
N LEU A 185 9.50 21.50 -14.19
CA LEU A 185 8.94 22.76 -13.72
C LEU A 185 7.58 23.08 -14.34
N SER A 186 7.36 22.73 -15.62
CA SER A 186 6.10 22.97 -16.32
C SER A 186 5.03 21.89 -16.09
N SER A 187 5.29 20.86 -15.28
CA SER A 187 4.38 19.74 -15.07
C SER A 187 4.02 19.56 -13.59
N TYR A 188 4.69 18.64 -12.89
CA TYR A 188 4.30 18.21 -11.54
C TYR A 188 4.98 18.99 -10.42
N PHE A 189 5.93 19.87 -10.73
CA PHE A 189 6.74 20.55 -9.71
C PHE A 189 5.91 21.35 -8.72
N LEU A 190 4.89 22.09 -9.17
CA LEU A 190 4.03 22.87 -8.27
C LEU A 190 3.31 21.97 -7.25
N ILE A 191 2.78 20.83 -7.71
CA ILE A 191 2.07 19.87 -6.86
C ILE A 191 3.04 19.26 -5.85
N ASP A 192 4.26 18.92 -6.28
CA ASP A 192 5.30 18.38 -5.39
C ASP A 192 5.71 19.36 -4.29
N ILE A 193 5.86 20.64 -4.63
CA ILE A 193 6.15 21.68 -3.64
C ILE A 193 4.98 21.83 -2.67
N LEU A 194 3.74 21.97 -3.17
CA LEU A 194 2.56 22.09 -2.31
C LEU A 194 2.38 20.88 -1.38
N ALA A 195 2.71 19.69 -1.86
CA ALA A 195 2.69 18.48 -1.05
C ALA A 195 3.74 18.52 0.08
N VAL A 196 4.97 18.95 -0.18
CA VAL A 196 6.09 18.86 0.79
C VAL A 196 6.14 19.97 1.84
N LEU A 197 5.36 21.04 1.68
CA LEU A 197 5.35 22.13 2.65
C LEU A 197 5.02 21.59 4.07
N PRO A 198 5.68 22.07 5.13
CA PRO A 198 5.40 21.63 6.50
C PRO A 198 4.37 22.56 7.19
N LEU A 199 3.23 22.85 6.55
CA LEU A 199 2.29 23.85 7.06
C LEU A 199 1.64 23.44 8.40
N PRO A 200 1.14 22.20 8.61
CA PRO A 200 0.62 21.74 9.90
C PRO A 200 1.66 21.87 11.01
N GLN A 201 2.91 21.48 10.75
CA GLN A 201 3.99 21.59 11.74
C GLN A 201 4.29 23.06 12.07
N ALA A 202 4.29 23.95 11.07
CA ALA A 202 4.47 25.39 11.30
C ALA A 202 3.32 25.99 12.12
N VAL A 203 2.07 25.63 11.81
CA VAL A 203 0.91 26.10 12.58
C VAL A 203 1.02 25.63 14.04
N ILE A 204 1.34 24.36 14.25
CA ILE A 204 1.35 23.75 15.57
C ILE A 204 2.54 24.18 16.43
N LEU A 205 3.75 24.17 15.89
CA LEU A 205 4.98 24.40 16.66
C LEU A 205 5.35 25.88 16.75
N ILE A 206 4.90 26.71 15.81
CA ILE A 206 5.30 28.12 15.73
C ILE A 206 4.10 29.03 15.99
N ILE A 207 2.98 28.83 15.29
CA ILE A 207 1.85 29.77 15.32
C ILE A 207 1.05 29.62 16.62
N ILE A 208 0.61 28.40 16.97
CA ILE A 208 -0.19 28.14 18.17
C ILE A 208 0.52 28.62 19.46
N PRO A 209 1.82 28.35 19.68
CA PRO A 209 2.50 28.79 20.90
C PRO A 209 2.72 30.31 20.95
N ARG A 210 2.87 30.98 19.78
CA ARG A 210 3.08 32.43 19.69
C ARG A 210 1.79 33.25 19.76
N LEU A 211 0.65 32.67 19.39
CA LEU A 211 -0.66 33.34 19.41
C LEU A 211 -1.39 33.20 20.76
N ARG A 212 -0.68 33.06 21.89
CA ARG A 212 -1.26 33.03 23.24
C ARG A 212 -2.28 34.19 23.42
N GLY A 213 -3.57 33.87 23.56
CA GLY A 213 -4.68 34.81 23.77
C GLY A 213 -5.87 34.68 22.80
N ALA A 214 -6.85 35.59 22.92
CA ALA A 214 -8.20 35.61 22.36
C ALA A 214 -8.39 35.49 20.81
N ARG A 215 -7.34 35.16 20.03
CA ARG A 215 -7.42 34.95 18.57
C ARG A 215 -7.45 33.48 18.13
N SER A 216 -7.61 32.54 19.05
CA SER A 216 -7.30 31.12 18.80
C SER A 216 -8.44 30.23 18.23
N LEU A 217 -9.69 30.72 18.17
CA LEU A 217 -10.75 30.09 17.34
C LEU A 217 -10.36 30.05 15.86
N ARG A 218 -9.89 31.20 15.33
CA ARG A 218 -9.32 31.28 13.98
C ARG A 218 -8.12 30.35 13.81
N THR A 219 -7.39 30.04 14.88
CA THR A 219 -6.21 29.18 14.80
C THR A 219 -6.58 27.69 14.68
N LYS A 220 -7.66 27.22 15.33
CA LYS A 220 -8.19 25.86 15.12
C LYS A 220 -8.75 25.70 13.70
N ASP A 221 -9.53 26.67 13.23
CA ASP A 221 -10.05 26.66 11.86
C ASP A 221 -8.93 26.75 10.83
N LEU A 222 -7.89 27.54 11.11
CA LEU A 222 -6.67 27.60 10.30
C LEU A 222 -5.94 26.27 10.28
N LEU A 223 -5.79 25.57 11.42
CA LEU A 223 -5.15 24.26 11.46
C LEU A 223 -5.92 23.23 10.63
N LYS A 224 -7.25 23.17 10.78
CA LYS A 224 -8.10 22.30 9.96
C LYS A 224 -7.95 22.60 8.47
N PHE A 225 -8.06 23.87 8.10
CA PHE A 225 -7.92 24.32 6.72
C PHE A 225 -6.55 23.97 6.15
N VAL A 226 -5.48 24.19 6.92
CA VAL A 226 -4.11 23.88 6.52
C VAL A 226 -3.91 22.38 6.32
N VAL A 227 -4.39 21.53 7.25
CA VAL A 227 -4.30 20.07 7.10
C VAL A 227 -5.06 19.62 5.85
N PHE A 228 -6.28 20.11 5.64
CA PHE A 228 -7.10 19.75 4.47
C PHE A 228 -6.48 20.23 3.15
N PHE A 229 -6.01 21.48 3.11
CA PHE A 229 -5.36 22.07 1.94
C PHE A 229 -4.09 21.29 1.54
N GLN A 230 -3.34 20.78 2.52
CA GLN A 230 -2.15 19.97 2.24
C GLN A 230 -2.43 18.52 1.91
N TYR A 231 -3.53 17.98 2.42
CA TYR A 231 -3.92 16.60 2.15
C TYR A 231 -4.17 16.38 0.65
N ILE A 232 -4.82 17.34 -0.02
CA ILE A 232 -5.19 17.25 -1.43
C ILE A 232 -3.96 17.05 -2.35
N PRO A 233 -2.93 17.92 -2.35
CA PRO A 233 -1.72 17.69 -3.17
C PRO A 233 -1.05 16.34 -2.92
N ARG A 234 -1.05 15.85 -1.67
CA ARG A 234 -0.43 14.56 -1.32
C ARG A 234 -1.19 13.38 -1.93
N VAL A 235 -2.52 13.38 -1.85
CA VAL A 235 -3.35 12.37 -2.50
C VAL A 235 -3.19 12.41 -4.02
N VAL A 236 -3.24 13.62 -4.61
CA VAL A 236 -3.05 13.80 -6.06
C VAL A 236 -1.70 13.26 -6.52
N ARG A 237 -0.65 13.36 -5.69
CA ARG A 237 0.68 12.86 -6.03
C ARG A 237 0.81 11.33 -6.02
N VAL A 238 -0.05 10.61 -5.29
CA VAL A 238 -0.06 9.14 -5.28
C VAL A 238 -0.38 8.60 -6.69
N TYR A 239 -1.33 9.20 -7.41
CA TYR A 239 -1.78 8.71 -8.72
C TYR A 239 -0.66 8.59 -9.78
N PRO A 240 0.10 9.66 -10.12
CA PRO A 240 1.14 9.57 -11.13
C PRO A 240 2.29 8.64 -10.72
N LEU A 241 2.63 8.58 -9.44
CA LEU A 241 3.68 7.68 -8.93
C LEU A 241 3.25 6.22 -9.01
N TYR A 242 2.02 5.94 -8.61
CA TYR A 242 1.41 4.63 -8.73
C TYR A 242 1.36 4.17 -10.20
N LYS A 243 0.94 5.05 -11.12
CA LYS A 243 0.90 4.77 -12.56
C LYS A 243 2.29 4.49 -13.15
N GLU A 244 3.32 5.21 -12.72
CA GLU A 244 4.68 4.98 -13.20
C GLU A 244 5.20 3.61 -12.73
N VAL A 245 4.96 3.25 -11.48
CA VAL A 245 5.38 1.96 -10.90
C VAL A 245 4.63 0.78 -11.53
N THR A 246 3.32 0.91 -11.75
CA THR A 246 2.53 -0.16 -12.37
C THR A 246 2.90 -0.38 -13.84
N ARG A 247 3.22 0.69 -14.59
CA ARG A 247 3.63 0.59 -16.00
C ARG A 247 5.02 -0.04 -16.20
N THR A 248 5.98 0.25 -15.32
CA THR A 248 7.38 -0.18 -15.48
C THR A 248 7.71 -1.49 -14.80
N SER A 249 7.01 -1.84 -13.73
CA SER A 249 7.34 -3.01 -12.92
C SER A 249 6.18 -3.98 -12.75
N GLY A 250 4.92 -3.53 -12.73
CA GLY A 250 3.80 -4.41 -12.36
C GLY A 250 3.89 -4.94 -10.91
N ILE A 251 4.83 -4.44 -10.10
CA ILE A 251 5.28 -5.13 -8.87
C ILE A 251 4.37 -4.91 -7.66
N LEU A 252 3.56 -3.85 -7.59
CA LEU A 252 2.63 -3.69 -6.47
C LEU A 252 1.51 -4.75 -6.47
N THR A 253 1.39 -5.53 -7.55
CA THR A 253 0.47 -6.66 -7.72
C THR A 253 1.21 -7.88 -8.29
N GLU A 254 2.44 -8.17 -7.87
CA GLU A 254 3.16 -9.41 -8.30
C GLU A 254 2.32 -10.66 -8.01
N THR A 255 1.54 -10.61 -6.92
CA THR A 255 0.60 -11.67 -6.55
C THR A 255 -0.81 -11.09 -6.42
N ALA A 256 -1.81 -11.92 -6.74
CA ALA A 256 -3.22 -11.58 -6.53
C ALA A 256 -3.51 -11.18 -5.07
N TRP A 257 -2.83 -11.82 -4.12
CA TRP A 257 -2.93 -11.51 -2.68
C TRP A 257 -2.35 -10.14 -2.31
N ALA A 258 -1.22 -9.73 -2.91
CA ALA A 258 -0.67 -8.40 -2.67
C ALA A 258 -1.62 -7.30 -3.19
N GLY A 259 -2.23 -7.50 -4.37
CA GLY A 259 -3.26 -6.60 -4.89
C GLY A 259 -4.49 -6.54 -3.99
N ALA A 260 -4.93 -7.70 -3.48
CA ALA A 260 -6.05 -7.78 -2.56
C ALA A 260 -5.79 -7.02 -1.24
N ALA A 261 -4.63 -7.26 -0.62
CA ALA A 261 -4.21 -6.58 0.60
C ALA A 261 -4.07 -5.07 0.41
N PHE A 262 -3.52 -4.62 -0.74
CA PHE A 262 -3.40 -3.20 -1.05
C PHE A 262 -4.76 -2.52 -1.19
N ASN A 263 -5.71 -3.14 -1.88
CA ASN A 263 -7.05 -2.58 -2.02
C ASN A 263 -7.83 -2.56 -0.69
N LEU A 264 -7.67 -3.61 0.14
CA LEU A 264 -8.20 -3.61 1.51
C LEU A 264 -7.57 -2.49 2.34
N PHE A 265 -6.26 -2.27 2.24
CA PHE A 265 -5.58 -1.18 2.93
C PHE A 265 -6.14 0.19 2.51
N LEU A 266 -6.40 0.44 1.23
CA LEU A 266 -7.03 1.68 0.77
C LEU A 266 -8.43 1.87 1.34
N TYR A 267 -9.21 0.80 1.47
CA TYR A 267 -10.52 0.82 2.11
C TYR A 267 -10.44 1.13 3.61
N MET A 268 -9.47 0.53 4.32
CA MET A 268 -9.18 0.84 5.71
C MET A 268 -8.70 2.28 5.91
N LEU A 269 -7.92 2.82 4.97
CA LEU A 269 -7.46 4.20 4.96
C LEU A 269 -8.63 5.19 4.80
N ALA A 270 -9.58 4.90 3.90
CA ALA A 270 -10.80 5.70 3.77
C ALA A 270 -11.64 5.67 5.07
N SER A 271 -11.75 4.50 5.69
CA SER A 271 -12.42 4.33 7.00
C SER A 271 -11.73 5.14 8.10
N HIS A 272 -10.40 5.13 8.14
CA HIS A 272 -9.60 5.94 9.06
C HIS A 272 -9.85 7.44 8.88
N LEU A 273 -9.90 7.90 7.63
CA LEU A 273 -10.17 9.30 7.31
C LEU A 273 -11.57 9.74 7.76
N LEU A 274 -12.60 8.93 7.49
CA LEU A 274 -13.97 9.20 7.93
C LEU A 274 -14.08 9.21 9.46
N GLY A 275 -13.43 8.26 10.14
CA GLY A 275 -13.37 8.22 11.60
C GLY A 275 -12.67 9.44 12.20
N ALA A 276 -11.59 9.93 11.57
CA ALA A 276 -10.87 11.12 12.01
C ALA A 276 -11.71 12.40 11.83
N PHE A 277 -12.45 12.51 10.71
CA PHE A 277 -13.40 13.60 10.52
C PHE A 277 -14.53 13.56 11.54
N TRP A 278 -15.10 12.38 11.80
CA TRP A 278 -16.14 12.22 12.81
C TRP A 278 -15.65 12.62 14.22
N TYR A 279 -14.44 12.23 14.60
CA TYR A 279 -13.81 12.66 15.85
C TYR A 279 -13.69 14.19 15.93
N LEU A 280 -13.12 14.81 14.90
CA LEU A 280 -12.94 16.27 14.86
C LEU A 280 -14.27 17.01 14.88
N PHE A 281 -15.25 16.54 14.11
CA PHE A 281 -16.59 17.13 14.04
C PHE A 281 -17.36 16.95 15.34
N SER A 282 -17.10 15.89 16.11
CA SER A 282 -17.68 15.73 17.45
C SER A 282 -17.23 16.83 18.40
N ILE A 283 -15.93 17.15 18.38
CA ILE A 283 -15.37 18.28 19.15
C ILE A 283 -15.90 19.62 18.62
N GLU A 284 -16.02 19.80 17.30
CA GLU A 284 -16.64 21.00 16.72
C GLU A 284 -18.11 21.15 17.14
N ARG A 285 -18.84 20.04 17.21
CA ARG A 285 -20.25 20.04 17.60
C ARG A 285 -20.42 20.42 19.08
N GLU A 286 -19.59 19.88 19.96
CA GLU A 286 -19.58 20.23 21.38
C GLU A 286 -19.18 21.69 21.61
N THR A 287 -18.10 22.16 20.97
CA THR A 287 -17.69 23.57 21.07
C THR A 287 -18.73 24.54 20.51
N THR A 288 -19.48 24.15 19.47
CA THR A 288 -20.62 24.92 18.97
C THR A 288 -21.74 25.02 20.01
N CYS A 289 -22.01 23.93 20.74
CA CYS A 289 -22.99 23.97 21.84
C CYS A 289 -22.55 24.95 22.93
N TRP A 290 -21.29 24.87 23.37
CA TRP A 290 -20.76 25.79 24.38
C TRP A 290 -20.81 27.25 23.94
N GLN A 291 -20.47 27.54 22.68
CA GLN A 291 -20.58 28.90 22.14
C GLN A 291 -22.02 29.42 22.17
N LYS A 292 -23.00 28.58 21.80
CA LYS A 292 -24.42 28.95 21.90
C LYS A 292 -24.86 29.18 23.34
N ALA A 293 -24.42 28.34 24.28
CA ALA A 293 -24.72 28.48 25.69
C ALA A 293 -24.12 29.75 26.31
N CYS A 294 -22.89 30.12 25.91
CA CYS A 294 -22.24 31.34 26.37
C CYS A 294 -22.83 32.62 25.78
N GLY A 295 -23.53 32.55 24.64
CA GLY A 295 -24.08 33.72 23.94
C GLY A 295 -23.00 34.78 23.65
N ASN A 296 -23.23 36.01 24.09
CA ASN A 296 -22.28 37.13 23.91
C ASN A 296 -21.27 37.27 25.07
N ASN A 297 -21.27 36.36 26.04
CA ASN A 297 -20.35 36.46 27.18
C ASN A 297 -18.92 36.06 26.77
N ALA A 298 -18.10 37.07 26.49
CA ALA A 298 -16.72 36.88 26.04
C ALA A 298 -15.86 36.07 27.02
N THR A 299 -16.11 36.16 28.33
CA THR A 299 -15.34 35.39 29.33
C THR A 299 -15.71 33.92 29.30
N CYS A 300 -16.99 33.58 29.17
CA CYS A 300 -17.48 32.20 29.00
C CYS A 300 -16.96 31.57 27.70
N VAL A 301 -17.03 32.32 26.59
CA VAL A 301 -16.51 31.85 25.30
C VAL A 301 -15.01 31.59 25.38
N HIS A 302 -14.25 32.50 25.99
CA HIS A 302 -12.80 32.31 26.16
C HIS A 302 -12.49 31.10 27.05
N ALA A 303 -13.20 30.96 28.18
CA ALA A 303 -13.04 29.85 29.12
C ALA A 303 -13.32 28.48 28.50
N SER A 304 -14.41 28.35 27.75
CA SER A 304 -14.79 27.09 27.08
C SER A 304 -13.87 26.71 25.91
N LEU A 305 -13.05 27.65 25.43
CA LEU A 305 -12.10 27.40 24.34
C LEU A 305 -10.67 27.17 24.83
N TYR A 306 -10.32 27.59 26.05
CA TYR A 306 -8.97 27.47 26.60
C TYR A 306 -8.95 26.98 28.04
N CYS A 307 -8.22 25.89 28.27
CA CYS A 307 -8.00 25.33 29.60
C CYS A 307 -6.90 26.03 30.42
N GLN A 308 -6.53 27.28 30.13
CA GLN A 308 -5.40 27.97 30.78
C GLN A 308 -5.72 28.45 32.20
N ASP A 309 -6.94 28.93 32.43
CA ASP A 309 -7.39 29.47 33.71
C ASP A 309 -8.55 28.62 34.28
N ASP A 310 -8.68 28.59 35.60
CA ASP A 310 -9.76 27.85 36.26
C ASP A 310 -11.06 28.65 36.18
N HIS A 311 -11.90 28.27 35.21
CA HIS A 311 -13.19 28.90 34.95
C HIS A 311 -14.37 27.99 35.31
N SER A 312 -14.26 27.32 36.46
CA SER A 312 -15.30 26.46 37.04
C SER A 312 -16.69 27.13 37.14
N VAL A 313 -16.74 28.47 37.19
CA VAL A 313 -17.97 29.28 37.19
C VAL A 313 -18.93 28.94 36.04
N PHE A 314 -18.43 28.60 34.86
CA PHE A 314 -19.30 28.31 33.70
C PHE A 314 -19.62 26.82 33.53
N LYS A 315 -19.06 25.94 34.36
CA LYS A 315 -19.22 24.48 34.22
C LYS A 315 -20.69 24.05 34.31
N GLU A 316 -21.43 24.57 35.30
CA GLU A 316 -22.85 24.25 35.49
C GLU A 316 -23.71 24.76 34.32
N LEU A 317 -23.41 25.95 33.82
CA LEU A 317 -24.08 26.52 32.64
C LEU A 317 -23.88 25.64 31.40
N LEU A 318 -22.64 25.20 31.15
CA LEU A 318 -22.31 24.37 30.00
C LEU A 318 -22.90 22.97 30.13
N ASN A 319 -22.84 22.34 31.31
CA ASN A 319 -23.47 21.04 31.55
C ASN A 319 -25.00 21.08 31.37
N SER A 320 -25.65 22.12 31.90
CA SER A 320 -27.10 22.25 31.82
C SER A 320 -27.59 22.55 30.41
N SER A 321 -26.80 23.29 29.63
CA SER A 321 -27.13 23.68 28.24
C SER A 321 -26.73 22.62 27.22
N CYS A 322 -25.68 21.85 27.50
CA CYS A 322 -25.09 20.85 26.60
C CYS A 322 -24.99 19.48 27.31
N PRO A 323 -26.12 18.82 27.62
CA PRO A 323 -26.10 17.56 28.33
C PRO A 323 -25.66 16.42 27.42
N ILE A 324 -24.62 15.67 27.84
CA ILE A 324 -24.07 14.51 27.10
C ILE A 324 -24.61 13.19 27.67
N ASP A 325 -24.70 13.09 29.00
CA ASP A 325 -25.10 11.85 29.69
C ASP A 325 -26.60 11.58 29.58
N ASP A 326 -27.42 12.63 29.63
CA ASP A 326 -28.87 12.59 29.39
C ASP A 326 -29.22 13.56 28.25
N PRO A 327 -29.01 13.15 26.99
CA PRO A 327 -29.16 14.04 25.84
C PRO A 327 -30.62 14.47 25.66
N ASP A 328 -30.87 15.78 25.75
CA ASP A 328 -32.16 16.39 25.44
C ASP A 328 -32.10 17.11 24.08
N PRO A 329 -32.74 16.56 23.03
CA PRO A 329 -32.77 17.17 21.70
C PRO A 329 -33.37 18.57 21.68
N LYS A 330 -34.19 18.94 22.69
CA LYS A 330 -34.77 20.29 22.80
C LYS A 330 -33.74 21.34 23.22
N LYS A 331 -32.71 20.95 23.98
CA LYS A 331 -31.62 21.84 24.39
C LYS A 331 -30.56 21.93 23.30
N PHE A 332 -29.99 20.79 22.92
CA PHE A 332 -29.04 20.72 21.84
C PHE A 332 -28.95 19.29 21.30
N ASP A 333 -29.26 19.11 20.02
CA ASP A 333 -29.15 17.83 19.35
C ASP A 333 -27.73 17.62 18.80
N PHE A 334 -27.03 16.63 19.35
CA PHE A 334 -25.69 16.22 18.91
C PHE A 334 -25.70 15.28 17.71
N GLY A 335 -26.85 14.69 17.37
CA GLY A 335 -26.99 13.77 16.24
C GLY A 335 -25.95 12.65 16.23
N ILE A 336 -25.33 12.40 15.08
CA ILE A 336 -24.34 11.31 14.88
C ILE A 336 -23.06 11.45 15.72
N PHE A 337 -22.86 12.59 16.39
CA PHE A 337 -21.66 12.87 17.18
C PHE A 337 -21.82 12.49 18.66
N ILE A 338 -23.05 12.19 19.12
CA ILE A 338 -23.31 11.89 20.53
C ILE A 338 -22.50 10.69 21.03
N ASP A 339 -22.35 9.65 20.21
CA ASP A 339 -21.62 8.42 20.56
C ASP A 339 -20.14 8.70 20.88
N ALA A 340 -19.50 9.65 20.18
CA ALA A 340 -18.13 10.06 20.47
C ALA A 340 -18.01 10.79 21.83
N LEU A 341 -19.03 11.58 22.18
CA LEU A 341 -19.05 12.34 23.43
C LEU A 341 -19.29 11.42 24.62
N GLN A 342 -20.30 10.54 24.52
CA GLN A 342 -20.68 9.59 25.59
C GLN A 342 -19.63 8.51 25.84
N SER A 343 -18.94 8.05 24.80
CA SER A 343 -17.85 7.07 24.96
C SER A 343 -16.60 7.65 25.65
N GLY A 344 -16.51 8.97 25.82
CA GLY A 344 -15.33 9.64 26.37
C GLY A 344 -14.11 9.62 25.44
N VAL A 345 -14.27 9.21 24.17
CA VAL A 345 -13.13 9.12 23.24
C VAL A 345 -12.50 10.48 22.94
N VAL A 346 -13.32 11.54 22.92
CA VAL A 346 -12.87 12.94 22.75
C VAL A 346 -12.07 13.47 23.95
N GLN A 347 -12.22 12.83 25.12
CA GLN A 347 -11.55 13.22 26.37
C GLN A 347 -10.24 12.44 26.58
N SER A 348 -10.13 11.26 25.98
CA SER A 348 -9.00 10.36 26.20
C SER A 348 -7.69 10.87 25.57
N THR A 349 -6.60 10.76 26.33
CA THR A 349 -5.21 10.91 25.84
C THR A 349 -4.60 9.59 25.38
N ASP A 350 -5.32 8.48 25.53
CA ASP A 350 -4.89 7.16 25.08
C ASP A 350 -5.12 6.99 23.58
N PHE A 351 -4.10 7.37 22.79
CA PHE A 351 -4.19 7.41 21.33
C PHE A 351 -4.62 6.05 20.70
N PRO A 352 -4.06 4.88 21.08
CA PRO A 352 -4.54 3.61 20.55
C PRO A 352 -6.05 3.39 20.71
N LYS A 353 -6.61 3.65 21.90
CA LYS A 353 -8.06 3.53 22.12
C LYS A 353 -8.84 4.47 21.23
N LYS A 354 -8.40 5.74 21.17
CA LYS A 354 -8.98 6.77 20.30
C LYS A 354 -8.98 6.37 18.83
N PHE A 355 -7.83 5.91 18.33
CA PHE A 355 -7.63 5.49 16.95
C PHE A 355 -8.52 4.30 16.59
N PHE A 356 -8.47 3.21 17.35
CA PHE A 356 -9.23 2.00 17.01
C PHE A 356 -10.73 2.21 17.11
N TYR A 357 -11.20 3.01 18.07
CA TYR A 357 -12.62 3.32 18.21
C TYR A 357 -13.13 4.16 17.02
N CYS A 358 -12.39 5.20 16.63
CA CYS A 358 -12.78 6.03 15.49
C CYS A 358 -12.64 5.28 14.16
N LEU A 359 -11.61 4.43 14.02
CA LEU A 359 -11.43 3.55 12.86
C LEU A 359 -12.60 2.56 12.74
N TRP A 360 -13.01 1.95 13.87
CA TRP A 360 -14.17 1.07 13.92
C TRP A 360 -15.44 1.79 13.48
N TRP A 361 -15.71 2.98 14.03
CA TRP A 361 -16.87 3.79 13.65
C TRP A 361 -16.88 4.10 12.14
N GLY A 362 -15.73 4.50 11.58
CA GLY A 362 -15.59 4.78 10.16
C GLY A 362 -15.81 3.53 9.30
N LEU A 363 -15.21 2.40 9.70
CA LEU A 363 -15.33 1.12 9.00
C LEU A 363 -16.77 0.59 9.01
N GLN A 364 -17.45 0.68 10.17
CA GLN A 364 -18.84 0.27 10.33
C GLN A 364 -19.76 1.06 9.40
N ASN A 365 -19.64 2.39 9.38
CA ASN A 365 -20.51 3.23 8.56
C ASN A 365 -20.19 3.15 7.06
N LEU A 366 -18.92 2.98 6.69
CA LEU A 366 -18.54 2.79 5.30
C LEU A 366 -19.06 1.44 4.76
N SER A 367 -18.98 0.38 5.58
CA SER A 367 -19.40 -0.97 5.19
C SER A 367 -20.93 -1.18 5.26
N SER A 368 -21.63 -0.45 6.13
CA SER A 368 -23.09 -0.51 6.27
C SER A 368 -23.81 0.64 5.54
N LEU A 369 -23.13 1.35 4.65
CA LEU A 369 -23.71 2.44 3.84
C LEU A 369 -24.35 3.57 4.67
N GLY A 370 -23.89 3.75 5.91
CA GLY A 370 -24.41 4.75 6.85
C GLY A 370 -25.83 4.48 7.36
N GLN A 371 -26.38 3.26 7.22
CA GLN A 371 -27.76 2.94 7.60
C GLN A 371 -28.09 3.21 9.08
N ASN A 372 -27.09 3.15 9.96
CA ASN A 372 -27.27 3.35 11.40
C ASN A 372 -27.07 4.81 11.85
N LEU A 373 -26.83 5.75 10.91
CA LEU A 373 -26.61 7.15 11.23
C LEU A 373 -27.94 7.85 11.53
N LYS A 374 -28.10 8.31 12.77
CA LYS A 374 -29.25 9.13 13.22
C LYS A 374 -28.84 10.60 13.24
N THR A 375 -29.22 11.34 12.21
CA THR A 375 -28.81 12.74 12.06
C THR A 375 -29.72 13.71 12.79
N SER A 376 -29.14 14.81 13.30
CA SER A 376 -29.93 15.99 13.71
C SER A 376 -30.44 16.78 12.50
N THR A 377 -31.15 17.88 12.74
CA THR A 377 -31.57 18.85 11.68
C THR A 377 -30.43 19.73 11.17
N PHE A 378 -29.19 19.51 11.62
CA PHE A 378 -28.04 20.29 11.20
C PHE A 378 -27.60 19.94 9.77
N VAL A 379 -27.68 20.92 8.86
CA VAL A 379 -27.43 20.73 7.41
C VAL A 379 -26.07 20.08 7.11
N TRP A 380 -24.98 20.55 7.75
CA TRP A 380 -23.64 20.01 7.49
C TRP A 380 -23.47 18.56 7.95
N GLU A 381 -24.17 18.15 9.01
CA GLU A 381 -24.19 16.76 9.46
C GLU A 381 -24.94 15.88 8.46
N ILE A 382 -26.09 16.34 7.96
CA ILE A 382 -26.85 15.64 6.92
C ILE A 382 -25.99 15.47 5.66
N CYS A 383 -25.31 16.53 5.21
CA CYS A 383 -24.39 16.44 4.07
C CYS A 383 -23.24 15.44 4.31
N PHE A 384 -22.69 15.40 5.53
CA PHE A 384 -21.64 14.44 5.89
C PHE A 384 -22.16 13.00 5.90
N ALA A 385 -23.36 12.75 6.44
CA ALA A 385 -23.99 11.43 6.41
C ALA A 385 -24.27 10.97 4.97
N VAL A 386 -24.81 11.84 4.11
CA VAL A 386 -25.02 11.56 2.67
C VAL A 386 -23.69 11.23 1.98
N PHE A 387 -22.63 11.98 2.28
CA PHE A 387 -21.29 11.71 1.75
C PHE A 387 -20.76 10.33 2.20
N ILE A 388 -20.98 9.93 3.46
CA ILE A 388 -20.61 8.61 3.97
C ILE A 388 -21.38 7.52 3.22
N SER A 389 -22.69 7.67 3.02
CA SER A 389 -23.51 6.67 2.32
C SER A 389 -23.10 6.49 0.86
N ILE A 390 -22.88 7.58 0.12
CA ILE A 390 -22.43 7.53 -1.29
C ILE A 390 -21.02 6.93 -1.37
N SER A 391 -20.10 7.41 -0.54
CA SER A 391 -18.71 6.91 -0.52
C SER A 391 -18.65 5.43 -0.13
N GLY A 392 -19.47 5.01 0.83
CA GLY A 392 -19.62 3.63 1.27
C GLY A 392 -20.05 2.73 0.13
N LEU A 393 -21.08 3.12 -0.62
CA LEU A 393 -21.57 2.35 -1.76
C LEU A 393 -20.47 2.14 -2.82
N VAL A 394 -19.81 3.24 -3.23
CA VAL A 394 -18.78 3.19 -4.27
C VAL A 394 -17.57 2.38 -3.81
N LEU A 395 -17.03 2.65 -2.61
CA LEU A 395 -15.82 2.00 -2.12
C LEU A 395 -16.05 0.52 -1.79
N PHE A 396 -17.21 0.16 -1.24
CA PHE A 396 -17.54 -1.22 -0.94
C PHE A 396 -17.74 -2.05 -2.23
N SER A 397 -18.44 -1.50 -3.23
CA SER A 397 -18.55 -2.15 -4.55
C SER A 397 -17.19 -2.30 -5.22
N PHE A 398 -16.32 -1.29 -5.15
CA PHE A 398 -14.96 -1.37 -5.70
C PHE A 398 -14.10 -2.42 -4.97
N LEU A 399 -14.23 -2.52 -3.65
CA LEU A 399 -13.56 -3.54 -2.85
C LEU A 399 -13.95 -4.93 -3.33
N ILE A 400 -15.25 -5.22 -3.38
CA ILE A 400 -15.77 -6.53 -3.81
C ILE A 400 -15.35 -6.85 -5.25
N GLY A 401 -15.52 -5.92 -6.19
CA GLY A 401 -15.19 -6.15 -7.60
C GLY A 401 -13.71 -6.47 -7.84
N ASN A 402 -12.82 -5.75 -7.16
CA ASN A 402 -11.38 -6.03 -7.25
C ASN A 402 -11.00 -7.32 -6.53
N MET A 403 -11.54 -7.59 -5.33
CA MET A 403 -11.31 -8.85 -4.62
C MET A 403 -11.71 -10.05 -5.49
N GLN A 404 -12.89 -9.97 -6.11
CA GLN A 404 -13.38 -11.00 -7.02
C GLN A 404 -12.43 -11.21 -8.19
N THR A 405 -11.97 -10.13 -8.83
CA THR A 405 -11.01 -10.20 -9.94
C THR A 405 -9.71 -10.90 -9.53
N TYR A 406 -9.15 -10.55 -8.36
CA TYR A 406 -7.92 -11.18 -7.85
C TYR A 406 -8.12 -12.66 -7.51
N LEU A 407 -9.20 -13.01 -6.81
CA LEU A 407 -9.52 -14.40 -6.47
C LEU A 407 -9.75 -15.24 -7.74
N GLN A 408 -10.52 -14.71 -8.70
CA GLN A 408 -10.78 -15.37 -9.98
C GLN A 408 -9.50 -15.58 -10.80
N SER A 409 -8.55 -14.65 -10.77
CA SER A 409 -7.29 -14.81 -11.52
C SER A 409 -6.48 -16.05 -11.06
N THR A 410 -6.52 -16.36 -9.76
CA THR A 410 -5.84 -17.54 -9.19
C THR A 410 -6.58 -18.83 -9.52
N THR A 411 -7.91 -18.82 -9.50
CA THR A 411 -8.73 -20.03 -9.73
C THR A 411 -9.05 -20.30 -11.19
N ARG A 412 -8.83 -19.32 -12.09
CA ARG A 412 -9.18 -19.39 -13.52
C ARG A 412 -8.71 -20.67 -14.19
N ARG A 413 -7.43 -21.03 -14.04
CA ARG A 413 -6.87 -22.22 -14.69
C ARG A 413 -7.47 -23.53 -14.16
N LEU A 414 -7.79 -23.58 -12.87
CA LEU A 414 -8.44 -24.73 -12.26
C LEU A 414 -9.89 -24.85 -12.73
N GLU A 415 -10.60 -23.72 -12.81
CA GLU A 415 -11.98 -23.69 -13.32
C GLU A 415 -12.05 -24.03 -14.81
N GLU A 416 -11.14 -23.51 -15.64
CA GLU A 416 -11.05 -23.88 -17.07
C GLU A 416 -10.88 -25.39 -17.24
N MET A 417 -10.06 -26.03 -16.40
CA MET A 417 -9.93 -27.49 -16.41
C MET A 417 -11.15 -28.23 -15.90
N ARG A 418 -11.78 -27.74 -14.81
CA ARG A 418 -13.01 -28.34 -14.26
C ARG A 418 -14.14 -28.30 -15.29
N VAL A 419 -14.26 -27.20 -16.04
CA VAL A 419 -15.22 -27.05 -17.14
C VAL A 419 -14.88 -28.03 -18.26
N LYS A 420 -13.64 -28.03 -18.78
CA LYS A 420 -13.21 -28.98 -19.84
C LYS A 420 -13.46 -30.44 -19.47
N ARG A 421 -13.18 -30.82 -18.22
CA ARG A 421 -13.41 -32.19 -17.73
C ARG A 421 -14.89 -32.54 -17.67
N ARG A 422 -15.76 -31.62 -17.22
CA ARG A 422 -17.22 -31.83 -17.23
C ARG A 422 -17.75 -31.98 -18.65
N ASP A 423 -17.30 -31.11 -19.56
CA ASP A 423 -17.69 -31.16 -20.97
C ASP A 423 -17.25 -32.48 -21.62
N ALA A 424 -16.03 -32.95 -21.32
CA ALA A 424 -15.53 -34.24 -21.78
C ALA A 424 -16.38 -35.41 -21.24
N GLU A 425 -16.70 -35.45 -19.94
CA GLU A 425 -17.56 -36.49 -19.36
C GLU A 425 -18.95 -36.53 -19.99
N GLN A 426 -19.55 -35.36 -20.21
CA GLN A 426 -20.85 -35.24 -20.85
C GLN A 426 -20.78 -35.64 -22.33
N TRP A 427 -19.71 -35.29 -23.03
CA TRP A 427 -19.49 -35.73 -24.40
C TRP A 427 -19.31 -37.25 -24.47
N MET A 428 -18.56 -37.85 -23.55
CA MET A 428 -18.36 -39.30 -23.47
C MET A 428 -19.66 -40.04 -23.13
N SER A 429 -20.51 -39.48 -22.27
CA SER A 429 -21.81 -40.09 -21.91
C SER A 429 -22.78 -40.03 -23.08
N HIS A 430 -22.87 -38.88 -23.76
CA HIS A 430 -23.76 -38.68 -24.89
C HIS A 430 -23.41 -39.58 -26.08
N ARG A 431 -22.14 -39.93 -26.24
CA ARG A 431 -21.66 -40.87 -27.26
C ARG A 431 -21.70 -42.34 -26.83
N LEU A 432 -22.19 -42.64 -25.63
CA LEU A 432 -22.31 -44.00 -25.09
C LEU A 432 -20.97 -44.78 -25.16
N LEU A 433 -19.86 -44.12 -24.84
CA LEU A 433 -18.56 -44.78 -24.87
C LEU A 433 -18.47 -45.88 -23.80
N PRO A 434 -17.80 -47.01 -24.08
CA PRO A 434 -17.59 -48.07 -23.09
C PRO A 434 -16.68 -47.60 -21.95
N GLU A 435 -16.93 -48.07 -20.72
CA GLU A 435 -16.29 -47.56 -19.50
C GLU A 435 -14.75 -47.72 -19.53
N SER A 436 -14.24 -48.79 -20.15
CA SER A 436 -12.80 -49.01 -20.33
C SER A 436 -12.13 -47.91 -21.15
N LEU A 437 -12.82 -47.34 -22.15
CA LEU A 437 -12.32 -46.23 -22.95
C LEU A 437 -12.40 -44.91 -22.16
N ARG A 438 -13.48 -44.71 -21.40
CA ARG A 438 -13.67 -43.52 -20.55
C ARG A 438 -12.60 -43.43 -19.47
N GLU A 439 -12.27 -44.55 -18.81
CA GLU A 439 -11.17 -44.60 -17.85
C GLU A 439 -9.81 -44.27 -18.46
N ARG A 440 -9.54 -44.71 -19.70
CA ARG A 440 -8.32 -44.35 -20.42
C ARG A 440 -8.28 -42.85 -20.73
N ILE A 441 -9.41 -42.26 -21.14
CA ILE A 441 -9.51 -40.82 -21.39
C ILE A 441 -9.29 -40.03 -20.09
N ARG A 442 -9.96 -40.39 -18.99
CA ARG A 442 -9.77 -39.75 -17.67
C ARG A 442 -8.30 -39.79 -17.22
N ARG A 443 -7.64 -40.93 -17.36
CA ARG A 443 -6.21 -41.08 -17.01
C ARG A 443 -5.32 -40.21 -17.90
N TYR A 444 -5.59 -40.16 -19.20
CA TYR A 444 -4.86 -39.30 -20.12
C TYR A 444 -5.04 -37.82 -19.80
N GLU A 445 -6.26 -37.36 -19.50
CA GLU A 445 -6.52 -35.97 -19.10
C GLU A 445 -5.82 -35.59 -17.80
N GLN A 446 -5.83 -36.48 -16.80
CA GLN A 446 -5.11 -36.28 -15.55
C GLN A 446 -3.60 -36.16 -15.78
N TYR A 447 -3.02 -37.07 -16.57
CA TYR A 447 -1.61 -37.02 -16.94
C TYR A 447 -1.27 -35.72 -17.69
N LYS A 448 -2.06 -35.35 -18.70
CA LYS A 448 -1.86 -34.13 -19.48
C LYS A 448 -1.91 -32.88 -18.59
N TRP A 449 -2.80 -32.82 -17.60
CA TRP A 449 -2.87 -31.73 -16.64
C TRP A 449 -1.63 -31.63 -15.74
N GLN A 450 -1.13 -32.77 -15.25
CA GLN A 450 0.08 -32.80 -14.43
C GLN A 450 1.30 -32.28 -15.20
N GLU A 451 1.40 -32.64 -16.49
CA GLU A 451 2.53 -32.27 -17.33
C GLU A 451 2.47 -30.81 -17.82
N THR A 452 1.34 -30.39 -18.37
CA THR A 452 1.21 -29.10 -19.08
C THR A 452 0.60 -27.99 -18.24
N ARG A 453 -0.02 -28.33 -17.09
CA ARG A 453 -0.87 -27.41 -16.28
C ARG A 453 -1.86 -26.60 -17.13
N GLY A 454 -2.39 -27.23 -18.19
CA GLY A 454 -3.42 -26.70 -19.06
C GLY A 454 -2.93 -25.72 -20.12
N VAL A 455 -1.62 -25.61 -20.33
CA VAL A 455 -1.05 -24.84 -21.44
C VAL A 455 -1.24 -25.61 -22.75
N ASP A 456 -1.75 -24.91 -23.76
CA ASP A 456 -1.83 -25.42 -25.14
C ASP A 456 -0.50 -25.10 -25.86
N GLU A 457 0.39 -26.09 -25.89
CA GLU A 457 1.75 -25.95 -26.41
C GLU A 457 1.76 -25.63 -27.91
N GLU A 458 0.90 -26.29 -28.68
CA GLU A 458 0.78 -26.10 -30.13
C GLU A 458 0.36 -24.66 -30.46
N ASN A 459 -0.68 -24.16 -29.79
CA ASN A 459 -1.16 -22.80 -30.01
C ASN A 459 -0.09 -21.77 -29.60
N LEU A 460 0.57 -21.98 -28.45
CA LEU A 460 1.66 -21.12 -27.98
C LEU A 460 2.79 -21.00 -29.01
N ILE A 461 3.22 -22.14 -29.57
CA ILE A 461 4.32 -22.20 -30.53
C ILE A 461 3.92 -21.58 -31.90
N GLN A 462 2.65 -21.69 -32.30
CA GLN A 462 2.16 -21.12 -33.56
C GLN A 462 2.13 -19.59 -33.56
N ASN A 463 1.84 -18.97 -32.41
CA ASN A 463 1.79 -17.51 -32.26
C ASN A 463 3.18 -16.84 -32.29
N LEU A 464 4.27 -17.62 -32.25
CA LEU A 464 5.62 -17.10 -32.28
C LEU A 464 6.13 -16.89 -33.73
N PRO A 465 6.98 -15.87 -33.97
CA PRO A 465 7.72 -15.70 -35.21
C PRO A 465 8.45 -16.99 -35.63
N LYS A 466 8.61 -17.20 -36.94
CA LYS A 466 9.19 -18.42 -37.51
C LYS A 466 10.59 -18.74 -36.95
N ASP A 467 11.40 -17.71 -36.72
CA ASP A 467 12.76 -17.86 -36.22
C ASP A 467 12.78 -18.39 -34.78
N LEU A 468 12.02 -17.74 -33.87
CA LEU A 468 11.87 -18.19 -32.48
C LEU A 468 11.30 -19.60 -32.39
N ARG A 469 10.31 -19.92 -33.22
CA ARG A 469 9.73 -21.27 -33.30
C ARG A 469 10.77 -22.32 -33.70
N ARG A 470 11.63 -22.01 -34.67
CA ARG A 470 12.71 -22.90 -35.12
C ARG A 470 13.73 -23.13 -34.00
N ASP A 471 14.11 -22.07 -33.28
CA ASP A 471 15.08 -22.15 -32.19
C ASP A 471 14.55 -22.97 -31.01
N ILE A 472 13.30 -22.76 -30.61
CA ILE A 472 12.64 -23.56 -29.56
C ILE A 472 12.57 -25.03 -29.96
N LYS A 473 12.10 -25.34 -31.17
CA LYS A 473 12.05 -26.73 -31.67
C LYS A 473 13.43 -27.37 -31.69
N ARG A 474 14.46 -26.64 -32.14
CA ARG A 474 15.84 -27.13 -32.12
C ARG A 474 16.28 -27.43 -30.70
N HIS A 475 16.04 -26.54 -29.74
CA HIS A 475 16.44 -26.73 -28.35
C HIS A 475 15.77 -27.96 -27.71
N LEU A 476 14.45 -28.10 -27.86
CA LEU A 476 13.68 -29.21 -27.29
C LEU A 476 14.01 -30.55 -27.96
N CYS A 477 14.17 -30.58 -29.29
CA CYS A 477 14.38 -31.82 -30.03
C CYS A 477 15.86 -32.26 -30.11
N LEU A 478 16.85 -31.38 -29.93
CA LEU A 478 18.26 -31.71 -30.12
C LEU A 478 18.73 -32.83 -29.16
N ALA A 479 18.34 -32.76 -27.89
CA ALA A 479 18.71 -33.77 -26.89
C ALA A 479 18.10 -35.15 -27.22
N LEU A 480 16.87 -35.18 -27.75
CA LEU A 480 16.20 -36.40 -28.20
C LEU A 480 16.85 -36.96 -29.47
N LEU A 481 17.17 -36.09 -30.43
CA LEU A 481 17.82 -36.46 -31.69
C LEU A 481 19.23 -37.01 -31.47
N MET A 482 20.00 -36.47 -30.52
CA MET A 482 21.34 -36.99 -30.18
C MET A 482 21.31 -38.39 -29.56
N ARG A 483 20.19 -38.84 -28.99
CA ARG A 483 20.03 -40.23 -28.50
C ARG A 483 19.77 -41.24 -29.62
N VAL A 484 19.39 -40.78 -30.81
CA VAL A 484 19.14 -41.65 -31.96
C VAL A 484 20.47 -41.95 -32.68
N ARG A 485 20.88 -43.22 -32.63
CA ARG A 485 22.17 -43.70 -33.17
C ARG A 485 22.40 -43.32 -34.64
N SER A 486 21.34 -43.35 -35.45
CA SER A 486 21.36 -43.00 -36.87
C SER A 486 21.64 -41.51 -37.12
N PHE A 487 21.10 -40.63 -36.28
CA PHE A 487 21.30 -39.18 -36.39
C PHE A 487 22.71 -38.77 -35.92
N LEU A 488 23.21 -39.42 -34.87
CA LEU A 488 24.58 -39.23 -34.38
C LEU A 488 25.62 -39.68 -35.43
N HIS A 489 25.34 -40.77 -36.15
CA HIS A 489 26.19 -41.25 -37.25
C HIS A 489 26.19 -40.26 -38.43
N TYR A 490 25.03 -39.72 -38.81
CA TYR A 490 24.92 -38.68 -39.85
C TYR A 490 25.70 -37.41 -39.48
N LEU A 491 25.62 -36.95 -38.23
CA LEU A 491 26.38 -35.78 -37.76
C LEU A 491 27.90 -36.04 -37.74
N ARG A 492 28.35 -37.24 -37.38
CA ARG A 492 29.76 -37.63 -37.46
C ARG A 492 30.29 -37.62 -38.89
N LEU A 493 29.56 -38.23 -39.83
CA LEU A 493 29.93 -38.22 -41.25
C LEU A 493 30.06 -36.78 -41.77
N LYS A 494 29.08 -35.92 -41.43
CA LYS A 494 29.10 -34.52 -41.85
C LYS A 494 30.19 -33.69 -41.19
N SER A 495 30.59 -34.00 -39.94
CA SER A 495 31.73 -33.37 -39.28
C SER A 495 33.07 -33.78 -39.89
N SER A 496 33.18 -35.04 -40.32
CA SER A 496 34.37 -35.57 -41.00
C SER A 496 34.58 -34.93 -42.37
N ASP A 497 33.51 -34.63 -43.12
CA ASP A 497 33.60 -33.94 -44.41
C ASP A 497 34.04 -32.47 -44.26
N THR A 498 33.61 -31.77 -43.20
CA THR A 498 34.06 -30.38 -42.94
C THR A 498 35.50 -30.27 -42.44
N SER A 499 36.10 -31.32 -41.88
CA SER A 499 37.52 -31.34 -41.53
C SER A 499 38.46 -31.59 -42.71
N ILE A 500 37.92 -31.93 -43.89
CA ILE A 500 38.70 -32.17 -45.13
C ILE A 500 38.77 -30.90 -46.00
N GLN A 501 38.09 -29.81 -45.63
CA GLN A 501 37.99 -28.57 -46.40
C GLN A 501 38.69 -27.35 -45.76
N ASN A 502 39.54 -27.54 -44.75
CA ASN A 502 40.45 -26.51 -44.23
C ASN A 502 41.90 -26.97 -44.28
#